data_AF-A0A7W6EHX5-F1
#
_entry.id   AF-A0A7W6EHX5-F1
#
_cell.length_a   1.000
_cell.length_b   1.000
_cell.length_c   1.000
_cell.angle_alpha   90.00
_cell.angle_beta   90.00
_cell.angle_gamma   90.00
#
_symmetry.space_group_name_H-M   'P 1'
#
loop_
_entity.id
_entity.type
_entity.pdbx_description
1 polymer ?
#
loop_
_entity_poly.entity_id
_entity_poly.type
_entity_poly.pdbx_seq_one_letter_code
_entity_poly.pdbx_strand_id
1 'polypeptide(L)'
;MSDKPIIKGPGFRGEVVGQLGAMTIIDAQVSGDIPAHAAETDEFAVVLSGRFAVRLEGSEQTCAAGDYLLVPAGMSHAIRVLEPGRLILIGAM
;
A
#
# COMPACT_ATOMS: atom_id res chain seq x y z
N MET A 1 14.94 13.66 -14.99
CA MET A 1 14.30 13.70 -13.65
C MET A 1 12.81 13.65 -13.89
N SER A 2 12.12 12.64 -13.37
CA SER A 2 10.69 12.41 -13.60
C SER A 2 9.88 13.39 -12.75
N ASP A 3 9.01 14.19 -13.36
CA ASP A 3 8.20 15.25 -12.72
C ASP A 3 6.93 14.69 -12.04
N LYS A 4 7.01 13.45 -11.55
CA LYS A 4 5.86 12.68 -11.07
C LYS A 4 5.54 13.04 -9.60
N PRO A 5 4.25 13.21 -9.24
CA PRO A 5 3.84 13.48 -7.87
C PRO A 5 4.34 12.42 -6.88
N ILE A 6 4.82 12.87 -5.72
CA ILE A 6 5.29 12.02 -4.62
C ILE A 6 4.32 12.10 -3.46
N ILE A 7 3.92 10.94 -2.96
CA ILE A 7 3.04 10.76 -1.80
C ILE A 7 3.89 10.25 -0.63
N LYS A 8 3.72 10.83 0.55
CA LYS A 8 4.48 10.46 1.75
C LYS A 8 3.53 10.24 2.91
N GLY A 9 3.78 9.16 3.65
CA GLY A 9 3.14 8.84 4.92
C GLY A 9 4.13 8.13 5.84
N PRO A 10 3.73 7.81 7.08
CA PRO A 10 4.54 6.98 7.97
C PRO A 10 4.92 5.67 7.28
N GLY A 11 6.21 5.38 7.20
CA GLY A 11 6.71 4.14 6.58
C GLY A 11 6.54 4.02 5.07
N PHE A 12 5.87 4.98 4.42
CA PHE A 12 5.41 4.91 3.03
C PHE A 12 5.92 6.09 2.19
N ARG A 13 6.50 5.78 1.03
CA ARG A 13 6.85 6.78 0.02
C ARG A 13 6.47 6.28 -1.37
N GLY A 14 5.40 6.85 -1.92
CA GLY A 14 4.84 6.53 -3.24
C GLY A 14 5.21 7.55 -4.32
N GLU A 15 5.44 7.09 -5.54
CA GLU A 15 5.46 7.89 -6.76
C GLU A 15 4.24 7.55 -7.60
N VAL A 16 3.50 8.57 -8.05
CA VAL A 16 2.36 8.35 -8.96
C VAL A 16 2.90 7.98 -10.33
N VAL A 17 2.66 6.75 -10.77
CA VAL A 17 3.20 6.21 -12.04
C VAL A 17 2.16 6.14 -13.15
N GLY A 18 0.87 6.27 -12.83
CA GLY A 18 -0.21 6.24 -13.82
C GLY A 18 -1.59 6.40 -13.21
N GLN A 19 -2.60 6.14 -14.04
CA GLN A 19 -4.02 6.19 -13.70
C GLN A 19 -4.72 4.94 -14.24
N LEU A 20 -5.71 4.45 -13.50
CA LEU A 20 -6.62 3.37 -13.90
C LEU A 20 -8.06 3.87 -13.71
N GLY A 21 -8.65 4.43 -14.76
CA GLY A 21 -9.93 5.13 -14.64
C GLY A 21 -9.78 6.34 -13.71
N ALA A 22 -10.56 6.36 -12.62
CA ALA A 22 -10.47 7.39 -11.58
C ALA A 22 -9.44 7.07 -10.48
N MET A 23 -8.81 5.89 -10.52
CA MET A 23 -7.84 5.45 -9.51
C MET A 23 -6.42 5.83 -9.89
N THR A 24 -5.60 6.13 -8.88
CA THR A 24 -4.18 6.41 -9.05
C THR A 24 -3.37 5.14 -8.92
N ILE A 25 -2.39 4.93 -9.79
CA ILE A 25 -1.41 3.85 -9.67
C ILE A 25 -0.15 4.42 -9.05
N ILE A 26 0.22 3.89 -7.88
CA ILE A 26 1.31 4.39 -7.05
C ILE A 26 2.35 3.29 -6.91
N ASP A 27 3.59 3.63 -7.23
CA ASP A 27 4.74 2.81 -6.98
C ASP A 27 5.39 3.20 -5.65
N ALA A 28 5.30 2.35 -4.63
CA ALA A 28 5.62 2.73 -3.26
C ALA A 28 6.72 1.89 -2.62
N GLN A 29 7.68 2.58 -2.01
CA GLN A 29 8.60 2.00 -1.05
C GLN A 29 7.93 1.99 0.34
N VAL A 30 7.99 0.83 0.99
CA VAL A 30 7.53 0.63 2.38
C VAL A 30 8.72 0.20 3.22
N SER A 31 9.16 1.05 4.14
CA SER A 31 10.37 0.83 4.95
C SER A 31 10.14 1.00 6.46
N GLY A 32 8.92 1.32 6.87
CA GLY A 32 8.50 1.37 8.27
C GLY A 32 7.01 1.06 8.38
N ASP A 33 6.55 0.89 9.61
CA ASP A 33 5.16 0.54 9.88
C ASP A 33 4.20 1.63 9.36
N ILE A 34 3.10 1.18 8.78
CA ILE A 34 1.97 2.02 8.38
C ILE A 34 0.90 1.86 9.46
N PRO A 35 0.61 2.91 10.25
CA PRO A 35 -0.40 2.86 11.29
C PRO A 35 -1.78 2.48 10.76
N ALA A 36 -2.65 2.05 11.68
CA ALA A 36 -4.02 1.74 11.35
C ALA A 36 -4.75 2.95 10.74
N HIS A 37 -5.33 2.77 9.56
CA HIS A 37 -6.14 3.77 8.86
C HIS A 37 -7.20 3.09 8.00
N ALA A 38 -8.13 3.87 7.45
CA ALA A 38 -9.17 3.41 6.54
C ALA A 38 -9.30 4.40 5.40
N ALA A 39 -9.31 3.90 4.16
CA ALA A 39 -9.50 4.69 2.96
C ALA A 39 -10.99 4.86 2.64
N GLU A 40 -11.35 5.94 1.94
CA GLU A 40 -12.73 6.19 1.49
C GLU A 40 -13.12 5.32 0.28
N THR A 41 -12.14 4.74 -0.40
CA THR A 41 -12.32 3.88 -1.57
C THR A 41 -11.61 2.55 -1.38
N ASP A 42 -11.98 1.55 -2.18
CA ASP A 42 -11.24 0.29 -2.22
C ASP A 42 -9.77 0.53 -2.61
N GLU A 43 -8.87 -0.17 -1.93
CA GLU A 43 -7.45 -0.18 -2.22
C GLU A 43 -7.01 -1.59 -2.64
N PHE A 44 -6.24 -1.66 -3.71
CA PHE A 44 -5.62 -2.89 -4.18
C PHE A 44 -4.11 -2.72 -4.18
N ALA A 45 -3.39 -3.59 -3.48
CA ALA A 45 -1.94 -3.56 -3.43
C ALA A 45 -1.34 -4.88 -3.90
N VAL A 46 -0.26 -4.82 -4.69
CA VAL A 46 0.57 -5.97 -5.07
C VAL A 46 1.94 -5.81 -4.47
N VAL A 47 2.40 -6.80 -3.72
CA VAL A 47 3.74 -6.80 -3.12
C VAL A 47 4.77 -7.20 -4.18
N LEU A 48 5.69 -6.30 -4.48
CA LEU A 48 6.78 -6.54 -5.43
C LEU A 48 8.04 -7.08 -4.74
N SER A 49 8.27 -6.67 -3.48
CA SER A 49 9.40 -7.13 -2.66
C SER A 49 9.13 -6.87 -1.17
N GLY A 50 9.93 -7.50 -0.30
CA GLY A 50 9.83 -7.39 1.15
C GLY A 50 8.84 -8.38 1.76
N ARG A 51 8.58 -8.19 3.06
CA ARG A 51 7.64 -9.01 3.83
C ARG A 51 6.91 -8.17 4.86
N PHE A 52 5.59 -8.29 4.90
CA PHE A 52 4.70 -7.44 5.68
C PHE A 52 3.73 -8.28 6.49
N ALA A 53 3.56 -7.95 7.76
CA ALA A 53 2.43 -8.42 8.55
C ALA A 53 1.30 -7.40 8.40
N VAL A 54 0.21 -7.81 7.77
CA VAL A 54 -0.94 -6.96 7.45
C VAL A 54 -2.08 -7.32 8.37
N ARG A 55 -2.59 -6.33 9.11
CA ARG A 55 -3.78 -6.50 9.93
C ARG A 55 -5.00 -6.00 9.17
N LEU A 56 -5.97 -6.87 8.94
CA LEU A 56 -7.24 -6.58 8.25
C LEU A 56 -8.36 -7.37 8.95
N GLU A 57 -9.50 -6.74 9.22
CA GLU A 57 -10.65 -7.36 9.91
C GLU A 57 -10.32 -8.05 11.25
N GLY A 58 -9.30 -7.55 11.96
CA GLY A 58 -8.82 -8.16 13.21
C GLY A 58 -8.03 -9.46 13.03
N SER A 59 -7.83 -9.91 11.80
CA SER A 59 -6.88 -10.97 11.44
C SER A 59 -5.52 -10.37 11.04
N GLU A 60 -4.44 -11.10 11.29
CA GLU A 60 -3.10 -10.76 10.79
C GLU A 60 -2.67 -11.83 9.78
N GLN A 61 -2.25 -11.38 8.60
CA GLN A 61 -1.69 -12.24 7.55
C GLN A 61 -0.32 -11.71 7.13
N THR A 62 0.57 -12.62 6.75
CA THR A 62 1.87 -12.23 6.18
C THR A 62 1.76 -12.19 4.67
N CYS A 63 2.23 -11.11 4.06
CA CYS A 63 2.35 -10.95 2.62
C CYS A 63 3.83 -10.79 2.24
N ALA A 64 4.21 -11.39 1.12
CA ALA A 64 5.53 -11.31 0.51
C ALA A 64 5.41 -11.08 -1.00
N ALA A 65 6.54 -11.01 -1.70
CA ALA A 65 6.57 -10.79 -3.15
C ALA A 65 5.66 -11.76 -3.92
N GLY A 66 4.78 -11.22 -4.76
CA GLY A 66 3.78 -11.98 -5.52
C GLY A 66 2.41 -12.03 -4.87
N ASP A 67 2.29 -11.75 -3.57
CA ASP A 67 1.00 -11.63 -2.89
C ASP A 67 0.32 -10.30 -3.24
N TYR A 68 -1.00 -10.28 -3.06
CA TYR A 68 -1.81 -9.08 -3.18
C TYR A 68 -2.73 -8.90 -1.97
N LEU A 69 -3.20 -7.68 -1.80
CA LEU A 69 -4.14 -7.26 -0.78
C LEU A 69 -5.28 -6.51 -1.45
N LEU A 70 -6.50 -6.83 -1.06
CA LEU A 70 -7.68 -6.02 -1.34
C LEU A 70 -8.21 -5.52 -0.01
N VAL A 71 -8.29 -4.21 0.15
CA VAL A 71 -8.85 -3.54 1.32
C VAL A 71 -10.13 -2.83 0.88
N PRO A 72 -11.31 -3.30 1.30
CA PRO A 72 -12.56 -2.61 1.03
C PRO A 72 -12.60 -1.21 1.64
N ALA A 73 -13.31 -0.29 0.98
CA ALA A 73 -13.58 1.06 1.47
C ALA A 73 -14.10 1.06 2.92
N GLY A 74 -13.57 1.96 3.73
CA GLY A 74 -13.91 2.11 5.15
C GLY A 74 -13.32 1.04 6.07
N MET A 75 -12.61 0.05 5.53
CA MET A 75 -12.01 -1.02 6.35
C MET A 75 -10.68 -0.58 6.97
N SER A 76 -10.61 -0.66 8.30
CA SER A 76 -9.37 -0.36 9.01
C SER A 76 -8.31 -1.44 8.76
N HIS A 77 -7.13 -1.00 8.35
CA HIS A 77 -5.99 -1.87 8.10
C HIS A 77 -4.68 -1.21 8.53
N ALA A 78 -3.67 -2.03 8.82
CA ALA A 78 -2.33 -1.59 9.22
C ALA A 78 -1.26 -2.50 8.63
N ILE A 79 -0.05 -1.97 8.42
CA ILE A 79 1.11 -2.74 7.98
C ILE A 79 2.21 -2.65 9.03
N ARG A 80 2.68 -3.81 9.50
CA ARG A 80 3.94 -3.94 10.22
C ARG A 80 5.00 -4.49 9.28
N VAL A 81 6.12 -3.79 9.16
CA VAL A 81 7.21 -4.17 8.26
C VAL A 81 8.07 -5.24 8.92
N LEU A 82 8.11 -6.43 8.32
CA LEU A 82 9.03 -7.49 8.73
C LEU A 82 10.35 -7.37 7.96
N GLU A 83 10.26 -7.03 6.67
CA GLU A 83 11.38 -6.72 5.79
C GLU A 83 10.99 -5.56 4.86
N PRO A 84 11.79 -4.47 4.78
CA PRO A 84 11.50 -3.35 3.87
C PRO A 84 11.32 -3.82 2.43
N GLY A 85 10.40 -3.19 1.73
CA GLY A 85 9.94 -3.69 0.45
C GLY A 85 9.21 -2.66 -0.38
N ARG A 86 8.62 -3.13 -1.46
CA ARG A 86 7.97 -2.30 -2.46
C ARG A 86 6.63 -2.89 -2.85
N LEU A 87 5.65 -2.04 -3.10
CA LEU A 87 4.33 -2.43 -3.59
C LEU A 87 3.85 -1.51 -4.70
N ILE A 88 2.96 -2.01 -5.55
CA ILE A 88 2.09 -1.17 -6.36
C ILE A 88 0.77 -1.02 -5.60
N LEU A 89 0.36 0.21 -5.32
CA LEU A 89 -0.94 0.54 -4.74
C LEU A 89 -1.83 1.15 -5.83
N ILE A 90 -3.08 0.71 -5.87
CA ILE A 90 -4.13 1.28 -6.70
C ILE A 90 -5.25 1.71 -5.76
N GLY A 91 -5.57 3.00 -5.73
CA GLY A 91 -6.61 3.58 -4.89
C GLY A 91 -6.93 5.02 -5.30
N ALA A 92 -7.99 5.59 -4.74
CA ALA A 92 -8.28 7.01 -4.89
C ALA A 92 -7.41 7.83 -3.93
N MET A 93 -7.00 9.01 -4.39
CA MET A 93 -6.20 9.97 -3.65
C MET A 93 -7.04 11.19 -3.29
#